data_AF-A0A015K3I0-F1
#
_entry.id   AF-A0A015K3I0-F1
#
_cell.length_a   1.000
_cell.length_b   1.000
_cell.length_c   1.000
_cell.angle_alpha   90.00
_cell.angle_beta   90.00
_cell.angle_gamma   90.00
#
_symmetry.space_group_name_H-M   'P 1'
#
loop_
_entity.id
_entity.type
_entity.pdbx_description
1 polymer ?
#
loop_
_entity_poly.entity_id
_entity_poly.type
_entity_poly.pdbx_seq_one_letter_code
_entity_poly.pdbx_strand_id
1 'polypeptide(L)'
;MLLISDNNFSRQNLEFLEPFTNLSHLYLGTSNKELIQRGIYNRFQGSLKPLRNLKNLVKLDIYETDIDSGLEYLPSNLKSIIIDRSEPYRKEAKVNQLFSNLRPYRKESFSMKVFEPDFIEFYDLQEWRKANEKLIKKVKEEITSEVLLKEAKEQISQLQKELVEEKNRRLELERQLNNLQISDQPITQVVQSTSQSWNK
;
A
#
# COMPACT_ATOMS: atom_id res chain seq x y z
N MET A 1 13.39 -3.26 13.41
CA MET A 1 13.23 -1.89 13.94
C MET A 1 13.82 -0.93 12.92
N LEU A 2 13.19 0.22 12.69
CA LEU A 2 13.72 1.29 11.84
C LEU A 2 13.79 2.59 12.63
N LEU A 3 14.99 3.20 12.65
CA LEU A 3 15.31 4.45 13.33
C LEU A 3 15.77 5.45 12.28
N ILE A 4 14.90 6.38 11.91
CA ILE A 4 15.21 7.45 10.96
C ILE A 4 14.74 8.82 11.50
N SER A 5 14.65 8.95 12.83
CA SER A 5 14.32 10.20 13.52
C SER A 5 15.45 11.23 13.37
N ASP A 6 15.14 12.50 13.65
CA ASP A 6 16.13 13.59 13.72
C ASP A 6 16.94 13.80 12.44
N ASN A 7 16.29 13.55 11.30
CA ASN A 7 16.85 13.76 9.97
C ASN A 7 16.25 15.03 9.32
N ASN A 8 16.60 15.25 8.06
CA ASN A 8 16.07 16.35 7.24
C ASN A 8 15.34 15.83 5.99
N PHE A 9 14.56 14.75 6.12
CA PHE A 9 13.87 14.17 4.96
C PHE A 9 12.99 15.22 4.29
N SER A 10 13.08 15.26 2.95
CA SER A 10 12.20 16.08 2.13
C SER A 10 10.75 15.60 2.27
N ARG A 11 9.84 16.49 1.87
CA ARG A 11 8.40 16.28 1.99
C ARG A 11 7.96 15.03 1.21
N GLN A 12 7.46 14.02 1.91
CA GLN A 12 6.99 12.77 1.32
C GLN A 12 5.96 12.06 2.21
N ASN A 13 5.19 11.13 1.64
CA ASN A 13 4.27 10.29 2.39
C ASN A 13 5.00 9.04 2.95
N LEU A 14 4.25 8.14 3.60
CA LEU A 14 4.80 6.92 4.19
C LEU A 14 4.72 5.69 3.27
N GLU A 15 4.44 5.85 1.97
CA GLU A 15 4.29 4.71 1.04
C GLU A 15 5.58 3.90 0.90
N PHE A 16 6.74 4.54 1.05
CA PHE A 16 8.03 3.86 1.06
C PHE A 16 8.16 2.81 2.18
N LEU A 17 7.32 2.88 3.22
CA LEU A 17 7.34 1.94 4.35
C LEU A 17 6.48 0.69 4.11
N GLU A 18 5.61 0.67 3.10
CA GLU A 18 4.70 -0.45 2.82
C GLU A 18 5.41 -1.82 2.68
N PRO A 19 6.59 -1.91 2.03
CA PRO A 19 7.29 -3.19 1.89
C PRO A 19 7.84 -3.77 3.20
N PHE A 20 8.02 -2.96 4.26
CA PHE A 20 8.72 -3.36 5.48
C PHE A 20 7.79 -3.99 6.53
N THR A 21 7.05 -5.03 6.13
CA THR A 21 5.98 -5.66 6.93
C THR A 21 6.44 -6.30 8.23
N ASN A 22 7.74 -6.60 8.35
CA ASN A 22 8.35 -7.19 9.55
C ASN A 22 8.78 -6.16 10.62
N LEU A 23 8.56 -4.86 10.40
CA LEU A 23 8.91 -3.84 11.38
C LEU A 23 8.09 -3.96 12.66
N SER A 24 8.78 -3.97 13.80
CA SER A 24 8.17 -3.95 15.14
C SER A 24 8.21 -2.60 15.84
N HIS A 25 9.17 -1.77 15.47
CA HIS A 25 9.37 -0.43 16.04
C HIS A 25 9.77 0.51 14.91
N LEU A 26 9.14 1.68 14.88
CA LEU A 26 9.31 2.67 13.82
C LEU A 26 9.40 4.07 14.43
N TYR A 27 10.53 4.73 14.23
CA TYR A 27 10.78 6.07 14.75
C TYR A 27 11.06 7.02 13.58
N LEU A 28 10.09 7.90 13.33
CA LEU A 28 10.08 8.83 12.21
C LEU A 28 10.18 10.29 12.65
N GLY A 29 9.99 10.56 13.95
CA GLY A 29 9.83 11.90 14.47
C GLY A 29 11.11 12.73 14.47
N THR A 30 11.05 13.89 15.11
CA THR A 30 12.21 14.73 15.39
C THR A 30 12.07 15.24 16.82
N SER A 31 12.96 14.84 17.73
CA SER A 31 12.95 15.26 19.13
C SER A 31 14.01 16.33 19.42
N ASN A 32 14.99 16.50 18.52
CA ASN A 32 16.04 17.51 18.71
C ASN A 32 15.52 18.94 18.46
N LYS A 33 15.30 19.68 19.55
CA LYS A 33 14.87 21.08 19.56
C LYS A 33 15.77 22.00 18.71
N GLU A 34 17.09 21.85 18.80
CA GLU A 34 18.03 22.72 18.08
C GLU A 34 17.93 22.51 16.57
N LEU A 35 17.74 21.27 16.12
CA LEU A 35 17.48 20.97 14.72
C LEU A 35 16.17 21.62 14.25
N ILE A 36 15.10 21.44 15.01
CA ILE A 36 13.77 21.99 14.67
C ILE A 36 13.82 23.51 14.57
N GLN A 37 14.47 24.20 15.52
CA GLN A 37 14.62 25.65 15.50
C GLN A 37 15.43 26.15 14.29
N ARG A 38 16.30 25.32 13.73
CA ARG A 38 17.03 25.59 12.48
C ARG A 38 16.26 25.18 11.23
N GLY A 39 15.01 24.74 11.38
CA GLY A 39 14.19 24.23 10.28
C GLY A 39 14.62 22.85 9.77
N ILE A 40 15.34 22.07 10.57
CA ILE A 40 15.78 20.71 10.25
C ILE A 40 14.88 19.74 11.00
N TYR A 41 14.05 19.02 10.26
CA TYR A 41 13.14 18.00 10.78
C TYR A 41 12.63 17.12 9.64
N ASN A 42 12.05 15.98 9.99
CA ASN A 42 11.46 15.06 9.03
C ASN A 42 10.10 15.55 8.53
N ARG A 43 9.99 15.81 7.23
CA ARG A 43 8.76 16.34 6.60
C ARG A 43 7.84 15.24 6.08
N PHE A 44 7.69 14.17 6.86
CA PHE A 44 6.69 13.14 6.54
C PHE A 44 5.29 13.73 6.68
N GLN A 45 4.42 13.44 5.72
CA GLN A 45 3.10 14.06 5.63
C GLN A 45 2.00 13.09 5.17
N GLY A 46 0.76 13.54 5.33
CA GLY A 46 -0.44 12.82 4.89
C GLY A 46 -0.92 11.84 5.94
N SER A 47 -1.34 10.65 5.50
CA SER A 47 -2.01 9.66 6.36
C SER A 47 -1.08 8.54 6.82
N LEU A 48 -1.41 7.94 7.96
CA LEU A 48 -0.82 6.69 8.47
C LEU A 48 -1.34 5.43 7.74
N LYS A 49 -2.26 5.55 6.78
CA LYS A 49 -2.79 4.42 5.96
C LYS A 49 -1.72 3.52 5.32
N PRO A 50 -0.56 4.02 4.85
CA PRO A 50 0.51 3.15 4.34
C PRO A 50 1.02 2.13 5.37
N LEU A 51 0.90 2.42 6.67
CA LEU A 51 1.39 1.53 7.72
C LEU A 51 0.44 0.34 8.02
N ARG A 52 -0.73 0.25 7.38
CA ARG A 52 -1.80 -0.71 7.69
C ARG A 52 -1.38 -2.19 7.66
N ASN A 53 -0.37 -2.52 6.85
CA ASN A 53 0.10 -3.89 6.66
C ASN A 53 1.29 -4.27 7.55
N LEU A 54 1.81 -3.36 8.39
CA LEU A 54 2.92 -3.63 9.31
C LEU A 54 2.40 -4.38 10.55
N LYS A 55 1.94 -5.62 10.35
CA LYS A 55 1.26 -6.42 11.39
C LYS A 55 2.08 -6.62 12.66
N ASN A 56 3.41 -6.52 12.58
CA ASN A 56 4.30 -6.69 13.71
C ASN A 56 4.59 -5.38 14.46
N LEU A 57 4.11 -4.22 13.98
CA LEU A 57 4.41 -2.91 14.55
C LEU A 57 3.78 -2.78 15.94
N VAL A 58 4.62 -2.54 16.95
CA VAL A 58 4.25 -2.42 18.35
C VAL A 58 4.37 -0.97 18.84
N LYS A 59 5.38 -0.24 18.38
CA LYS A 59 5.63 1.16 18.75
C LYS A 59 5.87 2.04 17.53
N LEU A 60 5.32 3.25 17.58
CA LEU A 60 5.43 4.27 16.55
C LEU A 60 5.81 5.61 17.20
N ASP A 61 6.75 6.32 16.59
CA ASP A 61 7.02 7.73 16.87
C ASP A 61 6.91 8.53 15.57
N ILE A 62 6.08 9.57 15.62
CA ILE A 62 5.79 10.53 14.55
C ILE A 62 5.82 11.97 15.07
N TYR A 63 6.44 12.21 16.22
CA TYR A 63 6.54 13.53 16.83
C TYR A 63 7.17 14.53 15.85
N GLU A 64 6.65 15.75 15.80
CA GLU A 64 7.18 16.81 14.93
C GLU A 64 7.11 16.53 13.42
N THR A 65 6.15 15.70 12.98
CA THR A 65 5.86 15.48 11.55
C THR A 65 4.61 16.25 11.09
N ASP A 66 4.36 16.25 9.78
CA ASP A 66 3.18 16.86 9.15
C ASP A 66 2.13 15.78 8.75
N ILE A 67 2.14 14.64 9.45
CA ILE A 67 1.12 13.59 9.35
C ILE A 67 -0.15 14.06 10.05
N ASP A 68 -1.30 13.93 9.40
CA ASP A 68 -2.55 14.57 9.84
C ASP A 68 -3.75 13.63 10.02
N SER A 69 -3.61 12.35 9.65
CA SER A 69 -4.74 11.42 9.60
C SER A 69 -4.33 9.94 9.68
N GLY A 70 -5.32 9.05 9.85
CA GLY A 70 -5.18 7.61 9.60
C GLY A 70 -4.85 6.72 10.80
N LEU A 71 -5.12 7.17 12.03
CA LEU A 71 -4.97 6.35 13.24
C LEU A 71 -5.75 5.03 13.13
N GLU A 72 -6.91 5.07 12.49
CA GLU A 72 -7.83 3.96 12.27
C GLU A 72 -7.26 2.86 11.36
N TYR A 73 -6.33 3.21 10.47
CA TYR A 73 -5.67 2.26 9.57
C TYR A 73 -4.48 1.55 10.23
N LEU A 74 -3.99 2.04 11.38
CA LEU A 74 -2.84 1.43 12.05
C LEU A 74 -3.12 -0.04 12.42
N PRO A 75 -2.11 -0.92 12.41
CA PRO A 75 -2.28 -2.35 12.71
C PRO A 75 -2.72 -2.56 14.17
N SER A 76 -3.54 -3.59 14.41
CA SER A 76 -4.11 -3.88 15.74
C SER A 76 -3.07 -4.16 16.82
N ASN A 77 -1.88 -4.65 16.42
CA ASN A 77 -0.77 -4.94 17.33
C ASN A 77 -0.02 -3.70 17.81
N LEU A 78 -0.25 -2.53 17.20
CA LEU A 78 0.35 -1.28 17.67
C LEU A 78 -0.23 -0.93 19.03
N LYS A 79 0.64 -0.89 20.04
CA LYS A 79 0.27 -0.63 21.44
C LYS A 79 0.35 0.85 21.77
N SER A 80 1.40 1.51 21.30
CA SER A 80 1.74 2.86 21.75
C SER A 80 2.25 3.74 20.63
N ILE A 81 1.78 4.99 20.61
CA ILE A 81 2.48 6.09 19.94
C ILE A 81 3.29 6.82 21.00
N ILE A 82 4.62 6.82 20.86
CA ILE A 82 5.53 7.46 21.80
C ILE A 82 5.51 8.96 21.54
N ILE A 83 5.58 9.75 22.61
CA ILE A 83 5.86 11.17 22.55
C ILE A 83 7.08 11.46 23.43
N ASP A 84 7.99 12.27 22.91
CA ASP A 84 9.17 12.68 23.69
C ASP A 84 8.79 13.71 24.76
N ARG A 85 7.78 14.55 24.48
CA ARG A 85 7.38 15.67 25.34
C ARG A 85 5.90 15.99 25.26
N SER A 86 5.43 16.68 26.29
CA SER A 86 4.04 17.12 26.44
C SER A 86 3.63 18.22 25.45
N GLU A 87 4.57 19.08 25.05
CA GLU A 87 4.32 20.24 24.20
C GLU A 87 5.12 20.12 22.89
N PRO A 88 4.52 20.44 21.73
CA PRO A 88 5.23 20.48 20.46
C PRO A 88 6.15 21.72 20.38
N TYR A 89 7.31 21.55 19.74
CA TYR A 89 8.18 22.64 19.33
C TYR A 89 7.60 23.41 18.13
N ARG A 90 6.98 22.71 17.17
CA ARG A 90 6.27 23.34 16.04
C ARG A 90 4.77 23.33 16.27
N LYS A 91 4.19 24.49 16.52
CA LYS A 91 2.74 24.65 16.72
C LYS A 91 1.95 24.29 15.45
N GLU A 92 2.55 24.52 14.30
CA GLU A 92 2.01 24.25 12.97
C GLU A 92 2.14 22.79 12.52
N ALA A 93 2.88 21.95 13.26
CA ALA A 93 2.99 20.53 12.95
C ALA A 93 1.60 19.90 12.93
N LYS A 94 1.23 19.29 11.81
CA LYS A 94 -0.13 18.75 11.66
C LYS A 94 -0.42 17.59 12.60
N VAL A 95 0.62 16.86 13.02
CA VAL A 95 0.51 15.75 13.97
C VAL A 95 -0.10 16.19 15.32
N ASN A 96 -0.01 17.48 15.66
CA ASN A 96 -0.60 18.05 16.87
C ASN A 96 -2.13 17.85 16.92
N GLN A 97 -2.81 17.80 15.77
CA GLN A 97 -4.25 17.50 15.72
C GLN A 97 -4.54 16.06 16.15
N LEU A 98 -3.71 15.11 15.70
CA LEU A 98 -3.81 13.70 16.12
C LEU A 98 -3.54 13.56 17.61
N PHE A 99 -2.50 14.22 18.11
CA PHE A 99 -2.14 14.20 19.54
C PHE A 99 -3.21 14.83 20.41
N SER A 100 -3.89 15.88 19.94
CA SER A 100 -5.05 16.45 20.63
C SER A 100 -6.17 15.43 20.79
N ASN A 101 -6.47 14.65 19.74
CA ASN A 101 -7.46 13.58 19.78
C ASN A 101 -7.03 12.39 20.64
N LEU A 102 -5.72 12.17 20.79
CA LEU A 102 -5.15 11.10 21.59
C LEU A 102 -4.93 11.48 23.07
N ARG A 103 -5.03 12.77 23.41
CA ARG A 103 -4.81 13.30 24.76
C ARG A 103 -5.55 12.54 25.88
N PRO A 104 -6.83 12.11 25.73
CA PRO A 104 -7.52 11.33 26.75
C PRO A 104 -6.90 9.96 27.04
N TYR A 105 -6.06 9.44 26.13
CA TYR A 105 -5.44 8.11 26.22
C TYR A 105 -3.95 8.20 26.55
N ARG A 106 -3.47 9.37 26.98
CA ARG A 106 -2.08 9.57 27.41
C ARG A 106 -1.80 8.75 28.66
N LYS A 107 -0.66 8.07 28.66
CA LYS A 107 -0.13 7.30 29.78
C LYS A 107 1.35 7.59 29.94
N GLU A 108 1.82 7.35 31.15
CA GLU A 108 3.22 7.44 31.52
C GLU A 108 3.71 6.03 31.86
N SER A 109 4.89 5.66 31.35
CA SER A 109 5.57 4.43 31.75
C SER A 109 6.97 4.75 32.23
N PHE A 110 7.34 4.16 33.36
CA PHE A 110 8.71 4.15 33.85
C PHE A 110 9.54 3.13 33.07
N SER A 111 10.55 3.61 32.35
CA SER A 111 11.62 2.78 31.84
C SER A 111 12.76 2.75 32.86
N MET A 112 12.91 1.65 33.59
CA MET A 112 14.08 1.43 34.46
C MET A 112 15.28 1.01 33.60
N LYS A 113 15.86 1.94 32.83
CA LYS A 113 17.19 1.76 32.21
C LYS A 113 18.24 2.49 33.03
N VAL A 114 19.39 1.84 33.15
CA VAL A 114 20.37 1.89 34.26
C VAL A 114 21.11 3.22 34.45
N PHE A 115 20.83 4.28 33.68
CA PHE A 115 21.60 5.52 33.78
C PHE A 115 20.81 6.83 33.90
N GLU A 116 19.49 6.85 33.73
CA GLU A 116 18.62 7.99 34.10
C GLU A 116 17.15 7.56 33.99
N PRO A 117 16.24 8.01 34.89
CA PRO A 117 14.82 7.71 34.79
C PRO A 117 14.18 8.50 33.64
N ASP A 118 14.25 7.94 32.43
CA ASP A 118 13.48 8.43 31.29
C ASP A 118 12.02 7.99 31.44
N PHE A 119 11.18 8.92 31.88
CA PHE A 119 9.73 8.78 31.73
C PHE A 119 9.41 8.78 30.24
N ILE A 120 8.87 7.67 29.74
CA ILE A 120 8.36 7.62 28.37
C ILE A 120 6.87 7.86 28.45
N GLU A 121 6.45 9.01 27.96
CA GLU A 121 5.06 9.29 27.71
C GLU A 121 4.62 8.65 26.39
N PHE A 122 3.39 8.17 26.36
CA PHE A 122 2.82 7.57 25.16
C PHE A 122 1.30 7.68 25.17
N TYR A 123 0.72 7.53 23.98
CA TYR A 123 -0.71 7.32 23.84
C TYR A 123 -1.03 5.83 23.73
N ASP A 124 -1.96 5.35 24.56
CA ASP A 124 -2.45 3.97 24.53
C ASP A 124 -3.45 3.79 23.37
N LEU A 125 -2.97 3.15 22.30
CA LEU A 125 -3.78 2.92 21.10
C LEU A 125 -4.80 1.80 21.29
N GLN A 126 -4.64 0.94 22.30
CA GLN A 126 -5.64 -0.08 22.59
C GLN A 126 -6.87 0.56 23.24
N GLU A 127 -6.68 1.48 24.18
CA GLU A 127 -7.75 2.27 24.77
C GLU A 127 -8.46 3.14 23.72
N TRP A 128 -7.69 3.84 22.88
CA TRP A 128 -8.24 4.65 21.78
C TRP A 128 -9.10 3.80 20.83
N ARG A 129 -8.65 2.59 20.45
CA ARG A 129 -9.41 1.69 19.58
C ARG A 129 -10.74 1.24 20.19
N LYS A 130 -10.77 0.95 21.50
CA LYS A 130 -12.03 0.59 22.18
C LYS A 130 -13.03 1.74 22.10
N ALA A 131 -12.58 2.98 22.34
CA ALA A 131 -13.43 4.15 22.25
C ALA A 131 -13.88 4.48 20.80
N ASN A 132 -13.14 4.01 19.79
CA ASN A 132 -13.39 4.28 18.37
C ASN A 132 -13.82 3.04 17.57
N GLU A 133 -14.41 2.04 18.23
CA GLU A 133 -14.72 0.73 17.61
C GLU A 133 -15.53 0.85 16.31
N LYS A 134 -16.54 1.73 16.26
CA LYS A 134 -17.36 1.96 15.05
C LYS A 134 -16.51 2.44 13.86
N LEU A 135 -15.57 3.34 14.11
CA LEU A 135 -14.64 3.84 13.09
C LEU A 135 -13.73 2.71 12.60
N ILE A 136 -13.17 1.93 13.53
CA ILE A 136 -12.30 0.78 13.21
C ILE A 136 -13.05 -0.26 12.38
N LYS A 137 -14.31 -0.56 12.72
CA LYS A 137 -15.13 -1.52 11.97
C LYS A 137 -15.37 -1.04 10.53
N LYS A 138 -15.75 0.23 10.36
CA LYS A 138 -15.95 0.84 9.02
C LYS A 138 -14.68 0.74 8.16
N VAL A 139 -13.52 1.04 8.73
CA VAL A 139 -12.23 0.99 8.00
C VAL A 139 -11.83 -0.45 7.66
N LYS A 140 -12.11 -1.42 8.53
CA LYS A 140 -11.89 -2.85 8.20
C LYS A 140 -12.73 -3.31 7.01
N GLU A 141 -14.00 -2.87 6.95
CA GLU A 141 -14.90 -3.14 5.80
C GLU A 141 -14.39 -2.47 4.52
N GLU A 142 -13.90 -1.22 4.61
CA GLU A 142 -13.26 -0.51 3.50
C GLU A 142 -12.02 -1.25 2.99
N ILE A 143 -11.08 -1.61 3.88
CA ILE A 143 -9.85 -2.34 3.52
C ILE A 143 -10.21 -3.68 2.87
N THR A 144 -11.21 -4.40 3.40
CA THR A 144 -11.65 -5.67 2.82
C THR A 144 -12.18 -5.47 1.40
N SER A 145 -12.96 -4.42 1.19
CA SER A 145 -13.49 -4.06 -0.13
C SER A 145 -12.39 -3.63 -1.11
N GLU A 146 -11.38 -2.88 -0.64
CA GLU A 146 -10.21 -2.51 -1.44
C GLU A 146 -9.39 -3.72 -1.90
N VAL A 147 -9.19 -4.71 -1.02
CA VAL A 147 -8.49 -5.96 -1.34
C VAL A 147 -9.27 -6.76 -2.39
N LEU A 148 -10.57 -6.98 -2.18
CA LEU A 148 -11.42 -7.70 -3.13
C LEU A 148 -11.46 -7.00 -4.49
N LEU A 149 -11.51 -5.67 -4.52
CA LEU A 149 -11.48 -4.90 -5.76
C LEU A 149 -10.15 -5.07 -6.50
N LYS A 150 -9.02 -5.11 -5.78
CA LYS A 150 -7.70 -5.34 -6.37
C LYS A 150 -7.59 -6.74 -6.98
N GLU A 151 -8.05 -7.76 -6.25
CA GLU A 151 -8.07 -9.15 -6.72
C GLU A 151 -8.96 -9.32 -7.96
N ALA A 152 -10.15 -8.72 -7.95
CA ALA A 152 -11.05 -8.75 -9.11
C ALA A 152 -10.43 -8.08 -10.35
N LYS A 153 -9.74 -6.95 -10.17
CA LYS A 153 -9.03 -6.27 -11.28
C LYS A 153 -7.92 -7.14 -11.87
N GLU A 154 -7.18 -7.86 -11.04
CA GLU A 154 -6.13 -8.77 -11.50
C GLU A 154 -6.73 -9.95 -12.28
N GLN A 155 -7.82 -10.54 -11.78
CA GLN A 155 -8.53 -11.62 -12.49
C GLN A 155 -9.08 -11.16 -13.84
N ILE A 156 -9.67 -9.96 -13.91
CA ILE A 156 -10.16 -9.38 -15.18
C ILE A 156 -8.99 -9.19 -16.16
N SER A 157 -7.85 -8.68 -15.70
CA SER A 157 -6.65 -8.52 -16.52
C SER A 157 -6.16 -9.85 -17.09
N GLN A 158 -6.19 -10.91 -16.28
CA GLN A 158 -5.79 -12.26 -16.70
C GLN A 158 -6.77 -12.84 -17.74
N LEU A 159 -8.07 -12.78 -17.48
CA LEU A 159 -9.10 -13.26 -18.42
C LEU A 159 -9.07 -12.51 -19.76
N GLN A 160 -8.74 -11.22 -19.74
CA GLN A 160 -8.56 -10.44 -20.97
C GLN A 160 -7.40 -10.97 -21.82
N LYS A 161 -6.28 -11.38 -21.20
CA LYS A 161 -5.16 -11.99 -21.93
C LYS A 161 -5.56 -13.34 -22.53
N GLU A 162 -6.19 -14.21 -21.74
CA GLU A 162 -6.68 -15.52 -22.19
C GLU A 162 -7.68 -15.39 -23.34
N LEU A 163 -8.60 -14.41 -23.27
CA LEU A 163 -9.56 -14.15 -24.34
C LEU A 163 -8.89 -13.75 -25.66
N VAL A 164 -7.80 -12.97 -25.59
CA VAL A 164 -7.04 -12.58 -26.78
C VAL A 164 -6.31 -13.79 -27.38
N GLU A 165 -5.72 -14.63 -26.54
CA GLU A 165 -5.05 -15.86 -26.97
C GLU A 165 -6.02 -16.84 -27.65
N GLU A 166 -7.20 -17.05 -27.06
CA GLU A 166 -8.21 -17.95 -27.61
C GLU A 166 -8.80 -17.41 -28.92
N LYS A 167 -8.99 -16.09 -29.04
CA LYS A 167 -9.39 -15.45 -30.31
C LYS A 167 -8.36 -15.69 -31.42
N ASN A 168 -7.07 -15.57 -31.09
CA ASN A 168 -6.00 -15.82 -32.06
C ASN A 168 -5.95 -17.31 -32.45
N ARG A 169 -6.10 -18.22 -31.50
CA ARG A 169 -6.15 -19.66 -31.75
C ARG A 169 -7.32 -20.05 -32.65
N ARG A 170 -8.51 -19.49 -32.38
CA ARG A 170 -9.69 -19.71 -33.21
C ARG A 170 -9.48 -19.20 -34.64
N LEU A 171 -8.90 -18.02 -34.81
CA LEU A 171 -8.61 -17.48 -36.15
C LEU A 171 -7.66 -18.38 -36.94
N GLU A 172 -6.65 -18.95 -36.27
CA GLU A 172 -5.71 -19.88 -36.90
C GLU A 172 -6.40 -21.19 -37.31
N LEU A 173 -7.26 -21.75 -36.46
CA LEU A 173 -8.07 -22.92 -36.80
C LEU A 173 -9.02 -22.65 -37.98
N GLU A 174 -9.65 -21.47 -38.02
CA GLU A 174 -10.50 -21.05 -39.14
C GLU A 174 -9.71 -20.98 -40.46
N ARG A 175 -8.45 -20.50 -40.43
CA ARG A 175 -7.56 -20.51 -41.61
C ARG A 175 -7.21 -21.93 -42.04
N GLN A 176 -6.89 -22.82 -41.11
CA GLN A 176 -6.56 -24.22 -41.41
C GLN A 176 -7.75 -24.96 -42.03
N LEU A 177 -8.96 -24.74 -41.50
CA LEU A 177 -10.18 -25.34 -42.04
C LEU A 177 -10.47 -24.89 -43.48
N ASN A 178 -10.33 -23.59 -43.77
CA ASN A 178 -10.52 -23.07 -45.12
C ASN A 178 -9.52 -23.68 -46.11
N ASN A 179 -8.27 -23.87 -45.71
CA ASN A 179 -7.26 -24.50 -46.58
C ASN A 179 -7.59 -25.96 -46.92
N LEU A 180 -8.15 -26.72 -45.97
CA LEU A 180 -8.58 -28.11 -46.18
C LEU A 180 -9.80 -28.22 -47.11
N GLN A 181 -10.76 -27.30 -47.00
CA GLN A 181 -11.94 -27.29 -47.89
C GLN A 181 -11.61 -26.98 -49.35
N ILE A 182 -10.52 -26.25 -49.62
CA ILE A 182 -10.04 -25.97 -50.98
C ILE A 182 -9.40 -27.20 -51.61
N SER A 183 -8.76 -28.08 -50.83
CA SER A 183 -8.13 -29.31 -51.36
C SER A 183 -9.11 -30.42 -51.71
N ASP A 184 -10.32 -30.40 -51.13
CA ASP A 184 -11.38 -31.40 -51.37
C ASP A 184 -12.34 -31.04 -52.53
N GLN A 185 -12.15 -29.89 -53.19
CA GLN A 185 -12.89 -29.56 -54.41
C GLN A 185 -12.42 -30.48 -55.57
N PRO A 186 -13.30 -31.23 -56.23
CA PRO A 186 -12.90 -32.13 -57.31
C PRO A 186 -12.26 -31.32 -58.45
N ILE A 187 -11.08 -31.76 -58.91
CA ILE A 187 -10.43 -31.27 -60.13
C ILE A 187 -11.29 -31.69 -61.33
N THR A 188 -12.39 -31.00 -61.55
CA THR A 188 -13.18 -31.08 -62.79
C THR A 188 -12.84 -29.87 -63.64
N GLN A 189 -11.75 -30.00 -64.42
CA GLN A 189 -11.61 -29.51 -65.80
C GLN A 189 -10.15 -29.65 -66.27
N VAL A 190 -9.77 -30.86 -66.71
CA VAL A 190 -8.72 -31.04 -67.72
C VAL A 190 -9.18 -32.10 -68.72
N VAL A 191 -10.21 -31.77 -69.51
CA VAL A 191 -10.41 -32.39 -70.84
C VAL A 191 -10.98 -31.31 -71.74
N GLN A 192 -10.17 -30.82 -72.67
CA GLN A 192 -10.50 -30.52 -74.08
C GLN A 192 -9.46 -29.56 -74.68
N SER A 193 -8.33 -30.10 -75.18
CA SER A 193 -7.62 -29.52 -76.34
C SER A 193 -6.44 -30.41 -76.79
N THR A 194 -6.68 -31.65 -77.18
CA THR A 194 -5.70 -32.42 -77.98
C THR A 194 -6.42 -33.37 -78.93
N SER A 195 -7.20 -32.82 -79.87
CA SER A 195 -7.60 -33.54 -81.07
C SER A 195 -7.95 -32.56 -82.17
N GLN A 196 -6.95 -32.02 -82.88
CA GLN A 196 -7.00 -31.73 -84.31
C GLN A 196 -5.66 -31.17 -84.77
N SER A 197 -5.29 -31.51 -86.02
CA SER A 197 -3.99 -31.33 -86.69
C SER A 197 -3.09 -32.56 -86.51
N TRP A 198 -2.89 -33.45 -87.49
CA TRP A 198 -2.66 -33.20 -88.91
C TRP A 198 -3.17 -34.35 -89.78
N ASN A 199 -3.96 -34.02 -90.80
CA ASN A 199 -4.15 -34.83 -92.00
C ASN A 199 -4.03 -33.87 -93.19
N LYS A 200 -2.84 -33.80 -93.79
CA LYS A 200 -2.53 -33.59 -95.22
C LYS A 200 -1.03 -33.42 -95.41
#